data_AF-A0A511WMP6-F1
#
_entry.id   AF-A0A511WMP6-F1
#
_cell.length_a   1.000
_cell.length_b   1.000
_cell.length_c   1.000
_cell.angle_alpha   90.00
_cell.angle_beta   90.00
_cell.angle_gamma   90.00
#
_symmetry.space_group_name_H-M   'P 1'
#
loop_
_entity.id
_entity.type
_entity.pdbx_description
1 polymer ?
#
loop_
_entity_poly.entity_id
_entity_poly.type
_entity_poly.pdbx_seq_one_letter_code
_entity_poly.pdbx_strand_id
1 'polypeptide(L)'
;MANKKMNLSYEGKQLLENTIDSLDLERATVIKIALAKGISAKDAFEFDSTSTPKWTIPDGLIKDTEYLMFKHLIIEKEKKTLDDLEIQNYFLKYIEKGIRILNMNINNKNSLEDTRFVII
;
A
#
# COMPACT_ATOMS: atom_id res chain seq x y z
N MET A 1 -3.74 -0.46 20.34
CA MET A 1 -2.62 0.32 19.72
C MET A 1 -3.01 0.61 18.28
N ALA A 2 -2.64 1.76 17.72
CA ALA A 2 -3.06 2.15 16.36
C ALA A 2 -1.91 2.70 15.53
N ASN A 3 -2.07 2.71 14.20
CA ASN A 3 -1.14 3.42 13.32
C ASN A 3 -1.12 4.92 13.67
N LYS A 4 0.07 5.51 13.71
CA LYS A 4 0.22 6.97 13.82
C LYS A 4 -0.03 7.61 12.45
N LYS A 5 -0.10 8.95 12.42
CA LYS A 5 -0.19 9.72 11.17
C LYS A 5 1.04 9.42 10.31
N MET A 6 0.81 9.09 9.04
CA MET A 6 1.86 8.77 8.07
C MET A 6 1.74 9.68 6.86
N ASN A 7 2.86 9.93 6.18
CA ASN A 7 2.89 10.84 5.03
C ASN A 7 3.22 10.05 3.75
N LEU A 8 2.20 9.86 2.92
CA LEU A 8 2.27 9.23 1.60
C LEU A 8 2.86 10.21 0.58
N SER A 9 3.60 9.73 -0.42
CA SER A 9 4.00 10.56 -1.57
C SER A 9 2.78 11.09 -2.33
N TYR A 10 2.96 12.21 -3.04
CA TYR A 10 1.92 12.77 -3.91
C TYR A 10 1.45 11.74 -4.95
N GLU A 11 2.40 11.07 -5.59
CA GLU A 11 2.12 10.02 -6.57
C GLU A 11 1.37 8.86 -5.92
N GLY A 12 1.80 8.41 -4.73
CA GLY A 12 1.11 7.40 -3.95
C GLY A 12 -0.35 7.76 -3.66
N LYS A 13 -0.65 9.03 -3.41
CA LYS A 13 -2.04 9.51 -3.23
C LYS A 13 -2.84 9.39 -4.52
N GLN A 14 -2.30 9.81 -5.65
CA GLN A 14 -3.00 9.71 -6.93
C GLN A 14 -3.31 8.26 -7.29
N LEU A 15 -2.33 7.37 -7.10
CA LEU A 15 -2.50 5.94 -7.32
C LEU A 15 -3.52 5.32 -6.36
N LEU A 16 -3.57 5.79 -5.11
CA LEU A 16 -4.56 5.35 -4.13
C LEU A 16 -5.97 5.71 -4.57
N GLU A 17 -6.22 6.95 -4.97
CA GLU A 17 -7.55 7.39 -5.42
C GLU A 17 -7.98 6.62 -6.67
N ASN A 18 -7.09 6.43 -7.66
CA ASN A 18 -7.38 5.58 -8.82
C ASN A 18 -7.73 4.14 -8.42
N THR A 19 -7.03 3.58 -7.43
CA THR A 19 -7.28 2.23 -6.92
C THR A 19 -8.60 2.15 -6.17
N ILE A 20 -8.97 3.20 -5.42
CA ILE A 20 -10.27 3.32 -4.75
C ILE A 20 -11.39 3.32 -5.77
N ASP A 21 -11.29 4.18 -6.78
CA ASP A 21 -12.30 4.31 -7.84
C ASP A 21 -12.44 3.01 -8.65
N SER A 22 -11.32 2.35 -8.93
CA SER A 22 -11.33 1.10 -9.72
C SER A 22 -11.87 -0.10 -8.95
N LEU A 23 -11.65 -0.17 -7.63
CA LEU A 23 -12.10 -1.28 -6.79
C LEU A 23 -13.49 -1.05 -6.21
N ASP A 24 -14.00 0.19 -6.22
CA ASP A 24 -15.25 0.61 -5.59
C ASP A 24 -15.31 0.20 -4.10
N LEU A 25 -14.22 0.47 -3.37
CA LEU A 25 -14.07 0.12 -1.96
C LEU A 25 -13.73 1.34 -1.11
N GLU A 26 -14.11 1.29 0.17
CA GLU A 26 -13.74 2.33 1.12
C GLU A 26 -12.22 2.51 1.23
N ARG A 27 -11.77 3.76 1.31
CA ARG A 27 -10.35 4.14 1.44
C ARG A 27 -9.62 3.34 2.52
N ALA A 28 -10.23 3.13 3.68
CA ALA A 28 -9.63 2.38 4.78
C ALA A 28 -9.35 0.92 4.38
N THR A 29 -10.30 0.29 3.69
CA THR A 29 -10.18 -1.08 3.18
C THR A 29 -9.10 -1.16 2.11
N VAL A 30 -9.03 -0.21 1.18
CA VAL A 30 -7.99 -0.16 0.14
C VAL A 30 -6.60 -0.02 0.75
N ILE A 31 -6.42 0.82 1.77
CA ILE A 31 -5.14 0.97 2.47
C ILE A 31 -4.72 -0.34 3.16
N LYS A 32 -5.66 -1.06 3.78
CA LYS A 32 -5.38 -2.38 4.39
C LYS A 32 -4.99 -3.42 3.36
N ILE A 33 -5.70 -3.46 2.23
CA ILE A 33 -5.39 -4.36 1.10
C ILE A 33 -4.01 -4.02 0.54
N ALA A 34 -3.70 -2.74 0.34
CA ALA A 34 -2.40 -2.28 -0.10
C ALA A 34 -1.30 -2.74 0.86
N LEU A 35 -1.45 -2.52 2.17
CA LEU A 35 -0.49 -2.98 3.15
C LEU A 35 -0.24 -4.49 3.06
N ALA A 36 -1.31 -5.30 3.06
CA ALA A 36 -1.21 -6.76 2.94
C ALA A 36 -0.50 -7.16 1.63
N LYS A 37 -0.85 -6.52 0.52
CA LYS A 37 -0.25 -6.77 -0.80
C LYS A 37 1.22 -6.40 -0.83
N GLY A 38 1.60 -5.27 -0.22
CA GLY A 38 2.97 -4.80 -0.12
C GLY A 38 3.86 -5.77 0.67
N ILE A 39 3.37 -6.27 1.81
CA ILE A 39 4.07 -7.27 2.64
C ILE A 39 4.22 -8.59 1.87
N SER A 40 3.15 -9.04 1.19
CA SER A 40 3.15 -10.29 0.43
C SER A 40 4.07 -10.27 -0.80
N ALA A 41 4.33 -9.09 -1.38
CA ALA A 41 5.14 -8.98 -2.58
C ALA A 41 6.58 -9.49 -2.35
N LYS A 42 7.06 -10.34 -3.28
CA LYS A 42 8.37 -10.98 -3.22
C LYS A 42 9.49 -10.07 -3.72
N ASP A 43 9.18 -9.20 -4.68
CA ASP A 43 10.20 -8.37 -5.33
C ASP A 43 10.61 -7.17 -4.48
N ALA A 44 11.88 -6.81 -4.58
CA ALA A 44 12.40 -5.51 -4.15
C ALA A 44 11.84 -4.46 -5.12
N PHE A 45 10.66 -3.95 -4.79
CA PHE A 45 10.06 -2.84 -5.52
C PHE A 45 10.71 -1.56 -4.99
N GLU A 46 11.67 -1.03 -5.74
CA GLU A 46 12.24 0.29 -5.48
C GLU A 46 11.33 1.35 -6.10
N PHE A 47 10.97 2.35 -5.31
CA PHE A 47 10.15 3.45 -5.75
C PHE A 47 10.66 4.73 -5.11
N ASP A 48 10.61 5.82 -5.87
CA ASP A 48 10.94 7.12 -5.33
C ASP A 48 9.79 7.61 -4.43
N SER A 49 10.12 7.90 -3.18
CA SER A 49 9.19 8.41 -2.17
C SER A 49 9.50 9.86 -1.77
N THR A 50 10.40 10.52 -2.52
CA THR A 50 10.81 11.90 -2.25
C THR A 50 9.79 12.96 -2.71
N SER A 51 8.71 12.55 -3.40
CA SER A 51 7.74 13.48 -3.96
C SER A 51 7.07 14.37 -2.90
N THR A 52 7.16 15.69 -3.11
CA THR A 52 6.41 16.73 -2.40
C THR A 52 5.30 17.28 -3.30
N PRO A 53 4.09 17.56 -2.80
CA PRO A 53 3.65 17.53 -1.40
C PRO A 53 3.26 16.12 -0.90
N LYS A 54 3.57 15.82 0.36
CA LYS A 54 3.17 14.55 0.97
C LYS A 54 1.74 14.63 1.51
N TRP A 55 0.94 13.59 1.28
CA TRP A 55 -0.43 13.49 1.77
C TRP A 55 -0.48 12.71 3.07
N THR A 56 -1.17 13.24 4.09
CA THR A 56 -1.22 12.59 5.41
C THR A 56 -2.35 11.56 5.48
N ILE A 57 -1.96 10.30 5.70
CA ILE A 57 -2.85 9.22 6.09
C ILE A 57 -3.29 9.47 7.54
N PRO A 58 -4.62 9.54 7.81
CA PRO A 58 -5.12 9.75 9.17
C PRO A 58 -4.78 8.57 10.08
N ASP A 59 -4.61 8.87 11.38
CA ASP A 59 -4.41 7.85 12.39
C ASP A 59 -5.68 7.02 12.63
N GLY A 60 -5.50 5.79 13.13
CA GLY A 60 -6.61 4.94 13.52
C GLY A 60 -7.33 4.20 12.38
N LEU A 61 -6.70 4.07 11.21
CA LEU A 61 -7.19 3.20 10.12
C LEU A 61 -6.90 1.72 10.39
N ILE A 62 -5.81 1.43 11.11
CA ILE A 62 -5.38 0.10 11.51
C ILE A 62 -5.26 0.10 13.04
N LYS A 63 -6.14 -0.66 13.70
CA LYS A 63 -6.30 -0.63 15.16
C LYS A 63 -6.16 -2.02 15.77
N ASP A 64 -5.72 -2.03 17.02
CA ASP A 64 -5.75 -3.14 17.96
C ASP A 64 -5.18 -4.45 17.39
N THR A 65 -6.04 -5.43 17.11
CA THR A 65 -5.65 -6.75 16.61
C THR A 65 -5.06 -6.69 15.22
N GLU A 66 -5.59 -5.84 14.34
CA GLU A 66 -5.06 -5.65 12.98
C GLU A 66 -3.66 -5.06 13.02
N TYR A 67 -3.45 -4.07 13.89
CA TYR A 67 -2.15 -3.44 14.06
C TYR A 67 -1.10 -4.46 14.54
N LEU A 68 -1.46 -5.28 15.54
CA LEU A 68 -0.59 -6.32 16.06
C LEU A 68 -0.26 -7.37 14.99
N MET A 69 -1.26 -7.81 14.22
CA MET A 69 -1.08 -8.75 13.13
C MET A 69 -0.09 -8.22 12.09
N PHE A 70 -0.31 -7.01 11.58
CA PHE A 70 0.58 -6.41 10.58
C PHE A 70 1.99 -6.16 11.12
N LYS A 71 2.11 -5.74 12.39
CA LYS A 71 3.41 -5.62 13.07
C LYS A 71 4.17 -6.94 13.05
N HIS A 72 3.54 -8.05 13.42
CA HIS A 72 4.19 -9.36 13.39
C HIS A 72 4.56 -9.83 11.98
N LEU A 73 3.70 -9.58 10.99
CA LEU A 73 3.99 -9.90 9.59
C LEU A 73 5.20 -9.12 9.07
N ILE A 74 5.33 -7.84 9.42
CA ILE A 74 6.48 -7.01 9.04
C ILE A 74 7.77 -7.54 9.70
N ILE A 75 7.72 -7.88 11.00
CA ILE A 75 8.88 -8.42 11.72
C ILE A 75 9.34 -9.75 11.10
N GLU A 76 8.39 -10.64 10.77
CA GLU A 76 8.69 -11.91 10.10
C GLU A 76 9.33 -11.68 8.73
N LYS A 77 8.78 -10.76 7.94
CA LYS A 77 9.26 -10.42 6.60
C LYS A 77 10.68 -9.84 6.61
N GLU A 78 10.96 -8.92 7.53
CA GLU A 78 12.25 -8.25 7.64
C GLU A 78 13.31 -9.08 8.38
N LYS A 79 12.89 -10.16 9.06
CA LYS A 79 13.76 -11.05 9.85
C LYS A 79 14.65 -10.34 10.87
N LYS A 80 14.17 -9.20 11.40
CA LYS A 80 14.87 -8.41 12.43
C LYS A 80 13.89 -7.88 13.47
N THR A 81 14.41 -7.63 14.67
CA THR A 81 13.68 -6.87 15.70
C THR A 81 13.55 -5.43 15.24
N LEU A 82 12.33 -4.91 15.26
CA LEU A 82 12.03 -3.53 14.86
C LEU A 82 11.46 -2.78 16.05
N ASP A 83 11.93 -1.55 16.25
CA ASP A 83 11.28 -0.64 17.17
C ASP A 83 9.96 -0.09 16.60
N ASP A 84 9.17 0.57 17.43
CA ASP A 84 7.88 1.10 16.99
C ASP A 84 8.00 2.19 15.90
N LEU A 85 9.09 2.96 15.84
CA LEU A 85 9.32 3.95 14.77
C LEU A 85 9.65 3.27 13.44
N GLU A 86 10.52 2.26 13.47
CA GLU A 86 10.86 1.43 12.32
C GLU A 86 9.63 0.73 11.77
N ILE A 87 8.80 0.14 12.65
CA ILE A 87 7.54 -0.50 12.26
C ILE A 87 6.67 0.49 11.49
N GLN A 88 6.48 1.72 12.01
CA GLN A 88 5.68 2.74 11.32
C GLN A 88 6.26 3.11 9.94
N ASN A 89 7.59 3.20 9.82
CA ASN A 89 8.24 3.44 8.53
C ASN A 89 7.99 2.28 7.55
N TYR A 90 8.03 1.03 8.03
CA TYR A 90 7.70 -0.13 7.21
C TYR A 90 6.23 -0.19 6.82
N PHE A 91 5.30 0.17 7.70
CA PHE A 91 3.88 0.30 7.36
C PHE A 91 3.70 1.23 6.16
N LEU A 92 4.29 2.43 6.22
CA LEU A 92 4.23 3.39 5.12
C LEU A 92 4.85 2.82 3.83
N LYS A 93 6.06 2.24 3.93
CA LYS A 93 6.76 1.65 2.78
C LYS A 93 5.94 0.54 2.11
N TYR A 94 5.31 -0.32 2.90
CA TYR A 94 4.50 -1.41 2.41
C TYR A 94 3.15 -0.95 1.85
N ILE A 95 2.53 0.09 2.44
CA ILE A 95 1.34 0.72 1.86
C ILE A 95 1.66 1.29 0.48
N GLU A 96 2.74 2.05 0.32
CA GLU A 96 3.13 2.59 -0.99
C GLU A 96 3.42 1.50 -2.01
N LYS A 97 4.24 0.52 -1.63
CA LYS A 97 4.52 -0.64 -2.47
C LYS A 97 3.24 -1.34 -2.90
N GLY A 98 2.33 -1.54 -1.96
CA GLY A 98 1.02 -2.15 -2.18
C GLY A 98 0.16 -1.41 -3.18
N ILE A 99 0.00 -0.10 -3.00
CA ILE A 99 -0.77 0.77 -3.90
C ILE A 99 -0.22 0.68 -5.33
N ARG A 100 1.11 0.79 -5.49
CA ARG A 100 1.76 0.71 -6.80
C ARG A 100 1.52 -0.63 -7.48
N ILE A 101 1.65 -1.73 -6.74
CA ILE A 101 1.36 -3.08 -7.24
C ILE A 101 -0.12 -3.24 -7.60
N LEU A 102 -1.04 -2.73 -6.79
CA LEU A 102 -2.48 -2.79 -7.08
C LEU A 102 -2.82 -2.04 -8.36
N ASN A 103 -2.35 -0.80 -8.49
CA ASN A 103 -2.57 0.02 -9.68
C ASN A 103 -1.96 -0.64 -10.95
N MET A 104 -0.75 -1.19 -10.84
CA MET A 104 -0.16 -1.96 -11.95
C MET A 104 -1.02 -3.17 -12.34
N ASN A 105 -1.53 -3.92 -11.37
CA ASN A 105 -2.40 -5.07 -11.64
C ASN A 105 -3.73 -4.67 -12.29
N ILE A 106 -4.32 -3.55 -11.88
CA ILE A 106 -5.55 -3.00 -12.46
C ILE A 106 -5.29 -2.60 -13.92
N ASN A 107 -4.23 -1.83 -14.17
CA ASN A 107 -3.87 -1.40 -15.53
C ASN A 107 -3.53 -2.58 -16.45
N ASN A 108 -2.83 -3.59 -15.96
CA ASN A 108 -2.52 -4.79 -16.74
C ASN A 108 -3.77 -5.61 -17.08
N LYS A 109 -4.72 -5.72 -16.14
CA LYS A 109 -6.00 -6.40 -16.42
C LYS A 109 -6.80 -5.64 -17.47
N ASN A 110 -6.93 -4.32 -17.33
CA ASN A 110 -7.64 -3.49 -18.30
C ASN A 110 -6.97 -3.59 -19.70
N SER A 111 -5.64 -3.60 -19.76
CA SER A 111 -4.90 -3.78 -21.03
C SER A 111 -5.12 -5.16 -21.67
N LEU A 112 -5.27 -6.24 -20.89
CA LEU A 112 -5.59 -7.56 -21.42
C LEU A 112 -7.02 -7.66 -21.96
N GLU A 113 -7.97 -6.92 -21.38
CA GLU A 113 -9.30 -6.75 -21.94
C GLU A 113 -9.25 -5.98 -23.26
N ASP A 114 -8.43 -4.92 -23.32
CA ASP A 114 -8.19 -4.10 -24.52
C ASP A 114 -7.52 -4.90 -25.65
N THR A 115 -6.54 -5.75 -25.33
CA THR A 115 -5.80 -6.57 -26.31
C THR A 115 -6.71 -7.58 -27.01
N ARG A 116 -7.79 -8.05 -26.36
CA ARG A 116 -8.78 -8.92 -27.01
C ARG A 116 -9.56 -8.21 -28.11
N PHE A 117 -9.72 -6.89 -28.06
CA PHE A 117 -10.35 -6.10 -29.11
C PHE A 117 -9.43 -5.82 -30.30
N VAL A 118 -8.10 -5.94 -30.13
CA VAL A 118 -7.11 -5.69 -31.20
C VAL A 118 -6.89 -6.92 -32.11
N ILE A 119 -7.31 -8.12 -31.68
CA ILE A 119 -7.07 -9.39 -32.40
C ILE A 119 -8.26 -9.81 -33.30
N ILE A 120 -9.38 -9.07 -33.29
CA ILE A 120 -10.54 -9.30 -34.16
C ILE A 120 -10.49 -8.33 -35.33
#